data_AF-A0A938VHW0-F1
#
_entry.id   AF-A0A938VHW0-F1
#
_cell.length_a   1.000
_cell.length_b   1.000
_cell.length_c   1.000
_cell.angle_alpha   90.00
_cell.angle_beta   90.00
_cell.angle_gamma   90.00
#
_symmetry.space_group_name_H-M   'P 1'
#
loop_
_entity.id
_entity.type
_entity.pdbx_description
1 polymer ?
#
loop_
_entity_poly.entity_id
_entity_poly.type
_entity_poly.pdbx_seq_one_letter_code
_entity_poly.pdbx_strand_id
1 'polypeptide(L)'
;MHLTNEQLNEYLDNASTERAFIETHLDSCDECAARLSAFQALFTDLDSLPEVTLSRDIAALFRPRPSLAPQLPPWLTLTASLQAAAALVALIIAIPFFSVMLPQVEAPSFTTWFFEIQSLWTSWLDTLSTFQLPTYQFTNLPTYPVELSTLFIALAVVSIFWIFGNGLLLRNRHS
;
A
#
# COMPACT_ATOMS: atom_id res chain seq x y z
N MET A 1 -43.53 -5.39 40.58
CA MET A 1 -42.85 -5.07 39.30
C MET A 1 -41.75 -6.10 39.17
N HIS A 2 -41.67 -6.83 38.06
CA HIS A 2 -40.72 -7.94 37.86
C HIS A 2 -39.60 -7.52 36.91
N LEU A 3 -38.47 -8.22 36.96
CA LEU A 3 -37.40 -8.07 35.99
C LEU A 3 -37.85 -8.55 34.61
N THR A 4 -37.36 -7.89 33.57
CA THR A 4 -37.58 -8.35 32.19
C THR A 4 -36.64 -9.51 31.86
N ASN A 5 -36.94 -10.24 30.78
CA ASN A 5 -36.10 -11.34 30.33
C ASN A 5 -34.73 -10.85 29.86
N GLU A 6 -34.68 -9.66 29.27
CA GLU A 6 -33.43 -9.00 28.84
C GLU A 6 -32.52 -8.73 30.03
N GLN A 7 -33.06 -8.18 31.14
CA GLN A 7 -32.29 -7.92 32.35
C GLN A 7 -31.74 -9.21 32.99
N LEU A 8 -32.53 -10.29 32.97
CA LEU A 8 -32.09 -11.60 33.47
C LEU A 8 -31.01 -12.23 32.58
N ASN A 9 -31.13 -12.12 31.26
CA ASN A 9 -30.11 -12.61 30.32
C ASN A 9 -28.81 -11.79 30.41
N GLU A 10 -28.91 -10.47 30.47
CA GLU A 10 -27.74 -9.60 30.67
C GLU A 10 -27.03 -9.89 32.00
N TYR A 11 -27.79 -10.26 33.05
CA TYR A 11 -27.22 -10.71 34.32
C TYR A 11 -26.44 -12.03 34.15
N LEU A 12 -27.01 -13.02 33.44
CA LEU A 12 -26.36 -14.31 33.18
C LEU A 12 -25.09 -14.17 32.31
N ASP A 13 -25.11 -13.28 31.32
CA ASP A 13 -23.99 -13.02 30.42
C ASP A 13 -22.90 -12.14 31.06
N ASN A 14 -23.05 -11.74 32.33
CA ASN A 14 -22.21 -10.75 33.02
C ASN A 14 -22.11 -9.39 32.30
N ALA A 15 -23.13 -9.03 31.51
CA ALA A 15 -23.19 -7.79 30.73
C ALA A 15 -23.98 -6.67 31.41
N SER A 16 -24.75 -6.97 32.47
CA SER A 16 -25.59 -5.99 33.16
C SER A 16 -24.78 -4.96 33.95
N THR A 17 -25.14 -3.67 33.80
CA THR A 17 -24.61 -2.56 34.59
C THR A 17 -25.33 -2.36 35.94
N GLU A 18 -26.48 -3.01 36.15
CA GLU A 18 -27.35 -2.83 37.33
C GLU A 18 -27.37 -4.07 38.23
N ARG A 19 -26.27 -4.81 38.26
CA ARG A 19 -26.16 -6.12 38.91
C ARG A 19 -26.62 -6.14 40.38
N ALA A 20 -26.23 -5.14 41.17
CA ALA A 20 -26.60 -5.05 42.59
C ALA A 20 -28.11 -4.86 42.80
N PHE A 21 -28.79 -4.14 41.91
CA PHE A 21 -30.24 -3.99 41.94
C PHE A 21 -30.94 -5.31 41.60
N ILE A 22 -30.46 -6.00 40.57
CA ILE A 22 -30.97 -7.30 40.14
C ILE A 22 -30.83 -8.34 41.27
N GLU A 23 -29.66 -8.42 41.91
CA GLU A 23 -29.42 -9.32 43.05
C GLU A 23 -30.37 -9.04 44.22
N THR A 24 -30.54 -7.76 44.58
CA THR A 24 -31.50 -7.36 45.63
C THR A 24 -32.94 -7.73 45.27
N HIS A 25 -33.31 -7.62 43.98
CA HIS A 25 -34.64 -8.02 43.51
C HIS A 25 -34.84 -9.54 43.52
N LEU A 26 -33.81 -10.30 43.15
CA LEU A 26 -33.85 -11.77 43.17
C LEU A 26 -33.97 -12.33 44.59
N ASP A 27 -33.33 -11.69 45.58
CA ASP A 27 -33.45 -12.05 47.00
C ASP A 27 -34.85 -11.80 47.57
N SER A 28 -35.64 -10.91 46.95
CA SER A 28 -36.96 -10.50 47.44
C SER A 28 -38.13 -10.98 46.58
N CYS A 29 -37.87 -11.59 45.42
CA CYS A 29 -38.91 -12.02 44.48
C CYS A 29 -38.70 -13.47 44.01
N ASP A 30 -39.42 -14.40 44.64
CA ASP A 30 -39.37 -15.84 44.34
C ASP A 30 -39.70 -16.15 42.86
N GLU A 31 -40.59 -15.40 42.23
CA GLU A 31 -40.95 -15.61 40.83
C GLU A 31 -39.78 -15.27 39.89
N CYS A 32 -39.06 -14.18 40.14
CA CYS A 32 -37.88 -13.80 39.36
C CYS A 32 -36.73 -14.80 39.59
N ALA A 33 -36.54 -15.27 40.83
CA ALA A 33 -35.57 -16.31 41.15
C ALA A 33 -35.88 -17.64 40.45
N ALA A 34 -37.16 -18.05 40.41
CA ALA A 34 -37.60 -19.25 39.69
C ALA A 34 -37.42 -19.13 38.17
N ARG A 35 -37.62 -17.93 37.60
CA ARG A 35 -37.33 -17.68 36.18
C ARG A 35 -35.83 -17.74 35.89
N LEU A 36 -35.01 -17.16 36.75
CA LEU A 36 -33.55 -17.22 36.62
C LEU A 36 -33.04 -18.67 36.65
N SER A 37 -33.54 -19.50 37.58
CA SER A 37 -33.15 -20.91 37.66
C SER A 37 -33.58 -21.70 36.42
N ALA A 38 -34.75 -21.39 35.85
CA ALA A 38 -35.18 -21.98 34.59
C ALA A 38 -34.24 -21.62 33.42
N PHE A 39 -33.77 -20.36 33.34
CA PHE A 39 -32.79 -19.97 32.33
C PHE A 39 -31.43 -20.64 32.55
N GLN A 40 -30.95 -20.72 33.79
CA GLN A 40 -29.70 -21.43 34.11
C GLN A 40 -29.76 -22.92 33.73
N ALA A 41 -30.90 -23.58 33.97
CA ALA A 41 -31.09 -24.96 33.54
C ALA A 41 -31.02 -25.10 32.01
N LEU A 42 -31.67 -24.19 31.26
CA LEU A 42 -31.60 -24.20 29.80
C LEU A 42 -30.17 -24.01 29.28
N PHE A 43 -29.40 -23.07 29.83
CA PHE A 43 -28.00 -22.88 29.43
C PHE A 43 -27.13 -24.08 29.78
N THR A 44 -27.36 -24.70 30.94
CA THR A 44 -26.66 -25.94 31.32
C THR A 44 -26.95 -27.08 30.34
N ASP A 45 -28.20 -27.21 29.90
CA ASP A 45 -28.58 -28.20 28.88
C ASP A 45 -27.91 -27.89 27.53
N LEU A 46 -27.85 -26.62 27.13
CA LEU A 46 -27.16 -26.20 25.90
C LEU A 46 -25.65 -26.46 25.96
N ASP A 47 -25.00 -26.19 27.09
CA ASP A 47 -23.57 -26.47 27.30
C ASP A 47 -23.26 -27.97 27.32
N SER A 48 -24.26 -28.80 27.65
CA SER A 48 -24.14 -30.27 27.61
C SER A 48 -24.23 -30.85 26.20
N LEU A 49 -24.62 -30.03 25.20
CA LEU A 49 -24.72 -30.49 23.82
C LEU A 49 -23.34 -30.92 23.29
N PRO A 50 -23.28 -31.98 22.47
CA PRO A 50 -22.02 -32.47 21.93
C PRO A 50 -21.36 -31.38 21.08
N GLU A 51 -20.08 -31.16 21.35
CA GLU A 51 -19.31 -30.16 20.63
C GLU A 51 -19.18 -30.57 19.15
N VAL A 52 -19.66 -29.69 18.26
CA VAL A 52 -19.64 -29.94 16.82
C VAL A 52 -18.22 -29.70 16.32
N THR A 53 -17.50 -30.78 16.01
CA THR A 53 -16.22 -30.65 15.32
C THR A 53 -16.44 -30.01 13.96
N LEU A 54 -15.83 -28.85 13.72
CA LEU A 54 -15.80 -28.23 12.40
C LEU A 54 -15.23 -29.24 11.39
N SER A 55 -15.98 -29.50 10.31
CA SER A 55 -15.57 -30.43 9.24
C SER A 55 -14.26 -30.02 8.55
N ARG A 56 -13.85 -28.77 8.74
CA ARG A 56 -12.63 -28.20 8.20
C ARG A 56 -11.91 -27.40 9.28
N ASP A 57 -10.63 -27.69 9.45
CA ASP A 57 -9.74 -26.91 10.31
C ASP A 57 -9.55 -25.51 9.72
N ILE A 58 -10.29 -24.52 10.24
CA ILE A 58 -10.16 -23.11 9.85
C ILE A 58 -8.85 -22.54 10.40
N ALA A 59 -8.37 -23.02 11.55
CA ALA A 59 -7.10 -22.59 12.13
C ALA A 59 -5.91 -22.97 11.23
N ALA A 60 -6.02 -24.06 10.45
CA ALA A 60 -5.03 -24.41 9.43
C ALA A 60 -4.83 -23.32 8.37
N LEU A 61 -5.85 -22.51 8.05
CA LEU A 61 -5.74 -21.40 7.09
C LEU A 61 -4.84 -20.27 7.60
N PHE A 62 -4.76 -20.12 8.92
CA PHE A 62 -4.00 -19.06 9.57
C PHE A 62 -2.62 -19.52 10.04
N ARG A 63 -2.25 -20.78 9.81
CA ARG A 63 -0.90 -21.23 10.12
C ARG A 63 0.07 -20.44 9.25
N PRO A 64 1.02 -19.70 9.85
CA PRO A 64 2.00 -18.95 9.08
C PRO A 64 2.74 -19.93 8.17
N ARG A 65 2.57 -19.75 6.87
CA ARG A 65 3.30 -20.52 5.88
C ARG A 65 4.78 -20.21 6.11
N PRO A 66 5.66 -21.20 6.31
CA PRO A 66 7.09 -20.93 6.40
C PRO A 66 7.49 -20.23 5.10
N SER A 67 7.77 -18.93 5.22
CA SER A 67 8.33 -18.17 4.11
C SER A 67 9.73 -18.72 3.90
N LEU A 68 9.89 -19.57 2.88
CA LEU A 68 11.21 -19.78 2.34
C LEU A 68 11.67 -18.39 1.90
N ALA A 69 12.64 -17.82 2.61
CA ALA A 69 13.30 -16.60 2.20
C ALA A 69 13.64 -16.76 0.71
N PRO A 70 13.15 -15.87 -0.18
CA PRO A 70 13.37 -16.04 -1.60
C PRO A 70 14.87 -15.94 -1.85
N GLN A 71 15.53 -17.09 -2.03
CA GLN A 71 16.93 -17.14 -2.40
C GLN A 71 17.00 -16.67 -3.85
N LEU A 72 17.37 -15.41 -4.05
CA LEU A 72 17.63 -14.90 -5.37
C LEU A 72 18.82 -15.67 -5.95
N PRO A 73 18.72 -16.18 -7.18
CA PRO A 73 19.76 -17.00 -7.74
C PRO A 73 21.03 -16.15 -7.96
N PRO A 74 22.22 -16.71 -7.72
CA PRO A 74 23.48 -15.95 -7.66
C PRO A 74 23.86 -15.26 -8.98
N TRP A 75 23.32 -15.71 -10.11
CA TRP A 75 23.55 -15.06 -11.39
C TRP A 75 22.81 -13.73 -11.52
N LEU A 76 21.68 -13.56 -10.82
CA LEU A 76 20.85 -12.34 -10.83
C LEU A 76 21.54 -11.22 -10.04
N THR A 77 22.16 -11.55 -8.91
CA THR A 77 22.98 -10.60 -8.14
C THR A 77 24.22 -10.19 -8.92
N LEU A 78 24.83 -11.11 -9.67
CA LEU A 78 25.97 -10.81 -10.55
C LEU A 78 25.59 -9.86 -11.69
N THR A 79 24.50 -10.10 -12.43
CA THR A 79 24.07 -9.19 -13.50
C THR A 79 23.67 -7.81 -12.97
N ALA A 80 22.98 -7.76 -11.82
CA ALA A 80 22.63 -6.50 -11.19
C ALA A 80 23.87 -5.70 -10.74
N SER A 81 24.86 -6.38 -10.15
CA SER A 81 26.13 -5.76 -9.74
C SER A 81 26.92 -5.23 -10.94
N LEU A 82 26.95 -5.97 -12.05
CA LEU A 82 27.64 -5.57 -13.28
C LEU A 82 26.95 -4.37 -13.94
N GLN A 83 25.60 -4.35 -13.94
CA GLN A 83 24.84 -3.22 -14.46
C GLN A 83 25.05 -1.96 -13.61
N ALA A 84 25.07 -2.09 -12.28
CA ALA A 84 25.36 -0.97 -11.38
C ALA A 84 26.78 -0.42 -11.59
N ALA A 85 27.77 -1.31 -11.75
CA ALA A 85 29.14 -0.91 -12.05
C ALA A 85 29.25 -0.19 -13.40
N ALA A 86 28.60 -0.70 -14.44
CA ALA A 86 28.57 -0.07 -15.76
C ALA A 86 27.91 1.32 -15.72
N ALA A 87 26.81 1.47 -14.98
CA ALA A 87 26.13 2.75 -14.80
C ALA A 87 27.03 3.78 -14.08
N LEU A 88 27.75 3.36 -13.05
CA LEU A 88 28.71 4.22 -12.35
C LEU A 88 29.85 4.66 -13.26
N VAL A 89 30.42 3.74 -14.04
CA VAL A 89 31.48 4.08 -15.01
C VAL A 89 30.96 5.07 -16.07
N ALA A 90 29.76 4.84 -16.61
CA ALA A 90 29.15 5.75 -17.56
C ALA A 90 28.91 7.14 -16.95
N LEU A 91 28.48 7.22 -15.69
CA LEU A 91 28.32 8.47 -14.97
C LEU A 91 29.65 9.21 -14.79
N ILE A 92 30.71 8.52 -14.37
CA ILE A 92 32.06 9.08 -14.21
C ILE A 92 32.58 9.65 -15.53
N ILE A 93 32.36 8.95 -16.65
CA ILE A 93 32.79 9.40 -17.99
C ILE A 93 31.93 10.56 -18.49
N ALA A 94 30.64 10.59 -18.16
CA ALA A 94 29.73 11.65 -18.59
C ALA A 94 29.97 12.98 -17.85
N ILE A 95 30.37 12.95 -16.57
CA ILE A 95 30.63 14.16 -15.76
C ILE A 95 31.55 15.19 -16.44
N PRO A 96 32.75 14.85 -16.95
CA PRO A 96 33.61 15.83 -17.60
C PRO A 96 32.99 16.39 -18.88
N PHE A 97 32.24 15.58 -19.63
CA PHE A 97 31.54 16.04 -20.83
C PHE A 97 30.45 17.08 -20.49
N PHE A 98 29.66 16.82 -19.45
CA PHE A 98 28.66 17.79 -18.97
C PHE A 98 29.32 19.05 -18.41
N SER A 99 30.48 18.96 -17.75
CA SER A 99 31.18 20.13 -17.21
C SER A 99 31.75 21.07 -18.28
N VAL A 100 32.01 20.57 -19.49
CA VAL A 100 32.52 21.36 -20.63
C VAL A 100 31.38 21.95 -21.46
N MET A 101 30.24 21.25 -21.56
CA MET A 101 29.07 21.70 -22.32
C MET A 101 28.12 22.62 -21.53
N LEU A 102 28.14 22.53 -20.20
CA LEU A 102 27.40 23.46 -19.35
C LEU A 102 28.22 24.76 -19.24
N PRO A 103 27.69 25.92 -19.68
CA PRO A 103 28.27 27.19 -19.26
C PRO A 103 28.36 27.21 -17.73
N GLN A 104 29.31 27.97 -17.18
CA GLN A 104 29.45 28.21 -15.73
C GLN A 104 28.18 28.94 -15.24
N VAL A 105 27.09 28.20 -15.10
CA VAL A 105 25.87 28.68 -14.46
C VAL A 105 26.24 28.66 -13.00
N GLU A 106 26.50 29.85 -12.43
CA GLU A 106 26.46 30.04 -10.99
C GLU A 106 25.16 29.40 -10.53
N ALA A 107 25.24 28.23 -9.91
CA ALA A 107 24.05 27.54 -9.46
C ALA A 107 23.42 28.47 -8.43
N PRO A 108 22.24 29.07 -8.70
CA PRO A 108 21.57 29.87 -7.71
C PRO A 108 21.44 29.01 -6.45
N SER A 109 21.63 29.60 -5.28
CA SER A 109 21.41 28.86 -4.03
C SER A 109 20.03 28.21 -4.08
N PHE A 110 19.88 27.06 -3.41
CA PHE A 110 18.60 26.33 -3.41
C PHE A 110 17.41 27.24 -3.06
N THR A 111 17.65 28.26 -2.24
CA THR A 111 16.67 29.30 -1.92
C THR A 111 16.24 30.13 -3.13
N THR A 112 17.17 30.61 -3.97
CA THR A 112 16.82 31.37 -5.19
C THR A 112 16.08 30.48 -6.19
N TRP A 113 16.50 29.23 -6.38
CA TRP A 113 15.80 28.28 -7.22
C TRP A 113 14.36 28.00 -6.74
N PHE A 114 14.18 27.85 -5.41
CA PHE A 114 12.86 27.65 -4.82
C PHE A 114 11.95 28.87 -5.01
N PHE A 115 12.48 30.09 -4.81
CA PHE A 115 11.72 31.32 -5.04
C PHE A 115 11.38 31.54 -6.52
N GLU A 116 12.28 31.19 -7.44
CA GLU A 116 12.01 31.25 -8.88
C GLU A 116 10.91 30.27 -9.27
N ILE A 117 10.96 29.01 -8.81
CA ILE A 117 9.91 28.03 -9.08
C ILE A 117 8.58 28.46 -8.48
N GLN A 118 8.58 28.99 -7.26
CA GLN A 118 7.35 29.48 -6.63
C GLN A 118 6.72 30.62 -7.46
N SER A 119 7.53 31.57 -7.94
CA SER A 119 7.02 32.69 -8.74
C SER A 119 6.57 32.27 -10.15
N LEU A 120 7.27 31.32 -10.77
CA LEU A 120 6.86 30.66 -12.01
C LEU A 120 5.53 29.92 -11.84
N TRP A 121 5.32 29.27 -10.69
CA TRP A 121 4.08 28.58 -10.39
C TRP A 121 2.90 29.54 -10.22
N THR A 122 3.09 30.63 -9.48
CA THR A 122 2.03 31.63 -9.27
C THR A 122 1.66 32.36 -10.56
N SER A 123 2.65 32.71 -11.38
CA SER A 123 2.39 33.34 -12.68
C SER A 123 1.72 32.38 -13.65
N TRP A 124 2.10 31.11 -13.66
CA TRP A 124 1.44 30.08 -14.46
C TRP A 124 -0.03 29.87 -14.03
N LEU A 125 -0.32 29.84 -12.73
CA LEU A 125 -1.69 29.76 -12.22
C LEU A 125 -2.53 30.98 -12.62
N ASP A 126 -1.95 32.18 -12.53
CA ASP A 126 -2.61 33.41 -12.95
C ASP A 126 -2.90 33.40 -14.47
N THR A 127 -1.92 32.96 -15.26
CA THR A 127 -2.05 32.81 -16.72
C THR A 127 -3.10 31.77 -17.09
N LEU A 128 -3.19 30.66 -16.35
CA LEU A 128 -4.24 29.66 -16.54
C LEU A 128 -5.63 30.17 -16.18
N SER A 129 -5.74 30.92 -15.08
CA SER A 129 -7.02 31.48 -14.63
C SER A 129 -7.60 32.47 -15.64
N THR A 130 -6.72 33.11 -16.43
CA THR A 130 -7.07 34.06 -17.48
C THR A 130 -6.96 33.48 -18.89
N PHE A 131 -6.65 32.17 -19.00
CA PHE A 131 -6.38 31.52 -20.29
C PHE A 131 -7.67 31.36 -21.10
N GLN A 132 -7.84 32.23 -22.09
CA GLN A 132 -8.80 32.04 -23.16
C GLN A 132 -8.13 31.20 -24.24
N LEU A 133 -8.76 30.08 -24.65
CA LEU A 133 -8.27 29.19 -25.71
C LEU A 133 -8.00 30.01 -27.00
N PRO A 134 -6.73 30.20 -27.38
CA PRO A 134 -6.44 30.93 -28.59
C PRO A 134 -6.64 29.97 -29.77
N THR A 135 -7.43 30.38 -30.75
CA THR A 135 -7.58 29.69 -32.03
C THR A 135 -6.31 29.84 -32.85
N TYR A 136 -5.26 29.08 -32.53
CA TYR A 136 -4.00 29.11 -33.26
C TYR A 136 -4.06 28.26 -34.53
N GLN A 137 -3.81 28.90 -35.67
CA GLN A 137 -3.45 28.28 -36.94
C GLN A 137 -1.94 27.97 -36.93
N PHE A 138 -1.57 26.71 -37.15
CA PHE A 138 -0.18 26.25 -37.14
C PHE A 138 0.52 26.62 -38.46
N THR A 139 1.25 27.74 -38.44
CA THR A 139 2.16 28.13 -39.53
C THR A 139 3.57 28.28 -38.98
N ASN A 140 4.41 27.27 -39.27
CA ASN A 140 5.88 27.20 -39.12
C ASN A 140 6.42 26.72 -37.76
N LEU A 141 6.93 25.49 -37.77
CA LEU A 141 7.80 24.90 -36.75
C LEU A 141 9.27 25.00 -37.19
N PRO A 142 10.20 25.50 -36.35
CA PRO A 142 11.62 25.48 -36.66
C PRO A 142 12.20 24.06 -36.50
N THR A 143 12.86 23.57 -37.55
CA THR A 143 13.53 22.26 -37.59
C THR A 143 14.91 22.35 -36.94
N TYR A 144 15.09 21.70 -35.78
CA TYR A 144 16.41 21.44 -35.20
C TYR A 144 17.02 20.16 -35.80
N PRO A 145 18.30 20.15 -36.22
CA PRO A 145 18.93 19.00 -36.85
C PRO A 145 19.58 18.10 -35.77
N VAL A 146 18.78 17.58 -34.85
CA VAL A 146 19.16 16.36 -34.13
C VAL A 146 18.25 15.30 -34.70
N GLU A 147 18.80 14.38 -35.49
CA GLU A 147 18.01 13.29 -36.05
C GLU A 147 17.43 12.49 -34.89
N LEU A 148 16.16 12.76 -34.56
CA LEU A 148 15.34 12.07 -33.57
C LEU A 148 15.52 10.54 -33.67
N SER A 149 15.77 10.05 -34.90
CA SER A 149 16.21 8.70 -35.23
C SER A 149 17.32 8.15 -34.31
N THR A 150 18.42 8.87 -34.11
CA THR A 150 19.57 8.39 -33.32
C THR A 150 19.23 8.22 -31.83
N LEU A 151 18.44 9.13 -31.27
CA LEU A 151 18.01 9.10 -29.87
C LEU A 151 16.97 7.99 -29.64
N PHE A 152 16.03 7.82 -30.57
CA PHE A 152 15.07 6.72 -30.54
C PHE A 152 15.75 5.34 -30.73
N ILE A 153 16.76 5.24 -31.59
CA ILE A 153 17.53 4.01 -31.78
C ILE A 153 18.29 3.66 -30.49
N ALA A 154 18.97 4.62 -29.87
CA ALA A 154 19.67 4.40 -28.61
C ALA A 154 18.72 3.95 -27.49
N LEU A 155 17.57 4.62 -27.34
CA LEU A 155 16.55 4.24 -26.35
C LEU A 155 15.92 2.87 -26.65
N ALA A 156 15.68 2.56 -27.93
CA ALA A 156 15.15 1.27 -28.34
C ALA A 156 16.12 0.13 -28.04
N VAL A 157 17.41 0.31 -28.34
CA VAL A 157 18.45 -0.70 -28.04
C VAL A 157 18.57 -0.94 -26.54
N VAL A 158 18.63 0.12 -25.74
CA VAL A 158 18.69 0.01 -24.26
C VAL A 158 17.44 -0.68 -23.71
N SER A 159 16.26 -0.34 -24.23
CA SER A 159 14.98 -0.94 -23.80
C SER A 159 14.90 -2.43 -24.18
N ILE A 160 15.37 -2.81 -25.37
CA ILE A 160 15.41 -4.21 -25.81
C ILE A 160 16.35 -5.02 -24.92
N PHE A 161 17.56 -4.52 -24.64
CA PHE A 161 18.50 -5.20 -23.74
C PHE A 161 17.94 -5.32 -22.32
N TRP A 162 17.26 -4.28 -21.82
CA TRP A 162 16.59 -4.32 -20.52
C TRP A 162 15.48 -5.39 -20.48
N ILE A 163 14.61 -5.41 -21.49
CA ILE A 163 13.48 -6.36 -21.57
C ILE A 163 13.98 -7.79 -21.77
N PHE A 164 15.02 -8.00 -22.58
CA PHE A 164 15.55 -9.36 -22.79
C PHE A 164 16.27 -9.87 -21.54
N GLY A 165 17.07 -9.02 -20.89
CA GLY A 165 17.72 -9.35 -19.62
C GLY A 165 16.70 -9.67 -18.54
N ASN A 166 15.77 -8.75 -18.26
CA ASN A 166 14.78 -8.91 -17.18
C ASN A 166 13.63 -9.86 -17.53
N GLY A 167 13.26 -10.00 -18.80
CA GLY A 167 12.21 -10.90 -19.27
C GLY A 167 12.63 -12.37 -19.25
N LEU A 168 13.87 -12.67 -19.64
CA LEU A 168 14.43 -14.03 -19.52
C LEU A 168 14.56 -14.45 -18.05
N LEU A 169 14.88 -13.49 -17.17
CA LEU A 169 14.95 -13.62 -15.72
C LEU A 169 13.61 -14.02 -15.05
N LEU A 170 12.48 -13.54 -15.59
CA LEU A 170 11.14 -13.80 -15.04
C LEU A 170 10.50 -15.08 -15.59
N ARG A 171 10.91 -15.55 -16.77
CA ARG A 171 10.34 -16.74 -17.42
C ARG A 171 10.70 -18.07 -16.74
N ASN A 172 11.84 -18.13 -16.05
CA ASN A 172 12.31 -19.36 -15.37
C ASN A 172 11.70 -19.61 -13.98
N ARG A 173 10.67 -18.86 -13.57
CA ARG A 173 9.99 -19.05 -12.27
C ARG A 173 8.71 -19.90 -12.34
N HIS A 174 8.43 -20.55 -13.47
CA HIS A 174 7.19 -21.32 -13.70
C HIS A 174 7.42 -22.76 -14.21
N SER A 175 8.53 -23.42 -13.87
CA SER A 175 8.68 -24.88 -14.06
C SER A 175 9.08 -25.58 -12.78
#